data_AF-A0A7Z9FWZ0-F1
#
_entry.id   AF-A0A7Z9FWZ0-F1
#
_cell.length_a   1.000
_cell.length_b   1.000
_cell.length_c   1.000
_cell.angle_alpha   90.00
_cell.angle_beta   90.00
_cell.angle_gamma   90.00
#
_symmetry.space_group_name_H-M   'P 1'
#
loop_
_entity.id
_entity.type
_entity.pdbx_description
1 polymer ?
#
loop_
_entity_poly.entity_id
_entity_poly.type
_entity_poly.pdbx_seq_one_letter_code
_entity_poly.pdbx_strand_id
1 'polypeptide(L)'
;MEINWQLLMPYLVIIVTFIVVLIYDMIDSLSKWGLAWLTILGSLVASVVSVNMLTTGLVSTTEFSGMIRIDQYSVFFNLIFFVSLILVSLISISYLGSQDPRQGQYYLLMLLSTFGMMLMAGANDLVMVFLGLELMSLPLYVLAGYFRTNSYSSEAGMKYLLLGAFSSCFFLYGIALIYGGTGTTELTEIASSQLTNNMLVVVGMFLLIVGFGFKVGLVPFHQWAPDVYDGAPTSVAAFIATGPKAAGFAAFFRVFIESFSGLENEWTIAITILAVLTMTVGNLAAIAQRNIKR
;
A
#
# COMPACT_ATOMS: atom_id res chain seq x y z
N MET A 1 -1.59 -26.36 -14.79
CA MET A 1 -1.12 -25.55 -13.65
C MET A 1 -2.05 -25.86 -12.49
N GLU A 2 -1.58 -26.62 -11.51
CA GLU A 2 -2.32 -26.80 -10.26
C GLU A 2 -2.03 -25.57 -9.38
N ILE A 3 -3.06 -24.77 -9.10
CA ILE A 3 -2.93 -23.61 -8.21
C ILE A 3 -2.80 -24.15 -6.79
N ASN A 4 -1.72 -23.80 -6.10
CA ASN A 4 -1.56 -24.18 -4.70
C ASN A 4 -2.36 -23.22 -3.80
N TRP A 5 -3.60 -23.62 -3.51
CA TRP A 5 -4.54 -22.85 -2.68
C TRP A 5 -4.04 -22.57 -1.27
N GLN A 6 -3.13 -23.39 -0.72
CA GLN A 6 -2.61 -23.19 0.64
C GLN A 6 -1.75 -21.92 0.74
N LEU A 7 -1.06 -21.56 -0.34
CA LEU A 7 -0.22 -20.38 -0.39
C LEU A 7 -1.02 -19.08 -0.39
N LEU A 8 -2.20 -19.11 -1.03
CA LEU A 8 -3.09 -17.97 -1.15
C LEU A 8 -3.98 -17.78 0.09
N MET A 9 -3.85 -18.62 1.13
CA MET A 9 -4.72 -18.58 2.30
C MET A 9 -4.79 -17.21 2.98
N PRO A 10 -3.69 -16.47 3.23
CA PRO A 10 -3.80 -15.13 3.82
C PRO A 10 -4.65 -14.17 2.98
N TYR A 11 -4.49 -14.22 1.65
CA TYR A 11 -5.26 -13.40 0.71
C TYR A 11 -6.74 -13.78 0.73
N LEU A 12 -7.03 -15.09 0.71
CA LEU A 12 -8.39 -15.61 0.77
C LEU A 12 -9.07 -15.24 2.09
N VAL A 13 -8.37 -15.31 3.23
CA VAL A 13 -8.94 -14.91 4.52
C VAL A 13 -9.38 -13.45 4.52
N ILE A 14 -8.57 -12.54 3.96
CA ILE A 14 -8.94 -11.12 3.86
C ILE A 14 -10.11 -10.92 2.90
N ILE A 15 -10.16 -11.61 1.76
CA ILE A 15 -11.30 -11.55 0.83
C ILE A 15 -12.58 -12.07 1.49
N VAL A 16 -12.51 -13.22 2.17
CA VAL A 16 -13.65 -13.79 2.90
C VAL A 16 -14.10 -12.85 4.01
N THR A 17 -13.17 -12.25 4.75
CA THR A 17 -13.48 -11.23 5.77
C THR A 17 -14.19 -10.03 5.13
N PHE A 18 -13.71 -9.54 3.99
CA PHE A 18 -14.36 -8.46 3.24
C PHE A 18 -15.80 -8.83 2.84
N ILE A 19 -16.02 -10.03 2.32
CA ILE A 19 -17.37 -10.51 1.94
C ILE A 19 -18.27 -10.62 3.17
N VAL A 20 -17.77 -11.18 4.28
CA VAL A 20 -18.53 -11.31 5.53
C VAL A 20 -18.91 -9.94 6.10
N VAL A 21 -17.98 -8.99 6.11
CA VAL A 21 -18.23 -7.60 6.55
C VAL A 21 -19.24 -6.92 5.63
N LEU A 22 -19.18 -7.17 4.32
CA LEU A 22 -20.12 -6.60 3.35
C LEU A 22 -21.54 -7.15 3.58
N ILE A 23 -21.67 -8.46 3.72
CA ILE A 23 -22.96 -9.10 4.01
C ILE A 23 -23.51 -8.60 5.34
N TYR A 24 -22.67 -8.46 6.37
CA TYR A 24 -23.07 -7.94 7.67
C TYR A 24 -23.57 -6.49 7.58
N ASP A 25 -22.89 -5.61 6.84
CA ASP A 25 -23.30 -4.21 6.66
C ASP A 25 -24.63 -4.07 5.89
N MET A 26 -24.93 -4.98 4.96
CA MET A 26 -26.20 -4.99 4.23
C MET A 26 -27.41 -5.38 5.10
N ILE A 27 -27.18 -5.97 6.27
CA ILE A 27 -28.26 -6.37 7.17
C ILE A 27 -28.54 -5.22 8.14
N ASP A 28 -29.51 -4.37 7.79
CA ASP A 28 -29.89 -3.16 8.54
C ASP A 28 -30.25 -3.41 10.02
N SER A 29 -30.67 -4.63 10.37
CA SER A 29 -31.05 -5.00 11.74
C SER A 29 -29.87 -5.24 12.68
N LEU A 30 -28.63 -5.33 12.17
CA LEU A 30 -27.44 -5.61 12.96
C LEU A 30 -26.77 -4.33 13.46
N SER A 31 -26.24 -4.38 14.68
CA SER A 31 -25.48 -3.27 15.24
C SER A 31 -24.16 -3.09 14.49
N LYS A 32 -23.89 -1.89 13.97
CA LYS A 32 -22.67 -1.60 13.19
C LYS A 32 -21.37 -1.73 14.00
N TRP A 33 -21.47 -1.74 15.33
CA TRP A 33 -20.33 -1.99 16.23
C TRP A 33 -19.66 -3.36 16.02
N GLY A 34 -20.39 -4.37 15.52
CA GLY A 34 -19.84 -5.70 15.23
C GLY A 34 -18.85 -5.73 14.07
N LEU A 35 -18.93 -4.76 13.15
CA LEU A 35 -18.10 -4.70 11.93
C LEU A 35 -16.60 -4.53 12.26
N ALA A 36 -16.30 -3.73 13.28
CA ALA A 36 -14.94 -3.52 13.75
C ALA A 36 -14.32 -4.83 14.26
N TRP A 37 -15.07 -5.58 15.08
CA TRP A 37 -14.63 -6.85 15.63
C TRP A 37 -14.48 -7.93 14.57
N LEU A 38 -15.36 -7.98 13.58
CA LEU A 38 -15.21 -8.90 12.44
C LEU A 38 -13.92 -8.60 11.65
N THR A 39 -13.62 -7.32 11.42
CA THR A 39 -12.39 -6.90 10.74
C THR A 39 -11.15 -7.30 11.55
N ILE A 40 -11.18 -7.07 12.86
CA ILE A 40 -10.09 -7.47 13.78
C ILE A 40 -9.92 -8.98 13.79
N LEU A 41 -11.00 -9.75 13.94
CA LEU A 41 -10.94 -11.22 13.95
C LEU A 41 -10.41 -11.77 12.62
N GLY A 42 -10.88 -11.26 11.48
CA GLY A 42 -10.39 -11.67 10.17
C GLY A 42 -8.89 -11.40 9.99
N SER A 43 -8.41 -10.24 10.41
CA SER A 43 -6.97 -9.89 10.36
C SER A 43 -6.12 -10.69 11.35
N LEU A 44 -6.65 -11.07 12.51
CA LEU A 44 -6.00 -11.99 13.45
C LEU A 44 -5.87 -13.40 12.86
N VAL A 45 -6.95 -13.91 12.25
CA VAL A 45 -6.91 -15.22 11.56
C VAL A 45 -5.89 -15.18 10.42
N ALA A 46 -5.86 -14.11 9.61
CA ALA A 46 -4.88 -13.95 8.53
C ALA A 46 -3.44 -13.94 9.07
N SER A 47 -3.22 -13.32 10.24
CA SER A 47 -1.92 -13.29 10.90
C SER A 47 -1.49 -14.67 11.39
N VAL A 48 -2.39 -15.42 12.02
CA VAL A 48 -2.11 -16.80 12.49
C VAL A 48 -1.80 -17.72 11.32
N VAL A 49 -2.58 -17.64 10.23
CA VAL A 49 -2.32 -18.40 9.00
C VAL A 49 -0.94 -18.05 8.43
N SER A 50 -0.61 -16.76 8.37
CA SER A 50 0.69 -16.29 7.86
C SER A 50 1.87 -16.80 8.69
N VAL A 51 1.75 -16.81 10.02
CA VAL A 51 2.78 -17.39 10.92
C VAL A 51 2.87 -18.90 10.73
N ASN A 52 1.75 -19.60 10.56
CA ASN A 52 1.75 -21.04 10.32
C ASN A 52 2.49 -21.40 9.02
N MET A 53 2.32 -20.60 7.97
CA MET A 53 3.07 -20.77 6.71
C MET A 53 4.58 -20.68 6.91
N LEU A 54 5.06 -19.74 7.73
CA LEU A 54 6.49 -19.64 8.08
C LEU A 54 6.99 -20.91 8.78
N THR A 55 6.20 -21.46 9.71
CA THR A 55 6.60 -22.65 10.48
C THR A 55 6.57 -23.95 9.68
N THR A 56 5.72 -24.04 8.67
CA THR A 56 5.56 -25.24 7.82
C THR A 56 6.52 -25.25 6.63
N GLY A 57 7.25 -24.15 6.39
CA GLY A 57 8.15 -24.04 5.24
C GLY A 57 7.44 -23.92 3.89
N LEU A 58 6.13 -23.64 3.89
CA LEU A 58 5.31 -23.38 2.70
C LEU A 58 5.57 -21.97 2.14
N VAL A 59 6.85 -21.66 1.93
CA VAL A 59 7.34 -20.33 1.61
C VAL A 59 8.43 -20.51 0.55
N SER A 60 8.42 -19.70 -0.51
CA SER A 60 9.35 -19.70 -1.66
C SER A 60 8.82 -20.32 -2.96
N THR A 61 7.54 -20.12 -3.27
CA THR A 61 6.97 -20.50 -4.56
C THR A 61 6.38 -19.29 -5.27
N THR A 62 6.55 -19.26 -6.59
CA THR A 62 5.92 -18.32 -7.51
C THR A 62 4.63 -18.93 -8.05
N GLU A 63 3.53 -18.22 -7.92
CA GLU A 63 2.20 -18.63 -8.37
C GLU A 63 1.66 -17.65 -9.42
N PHE A 64 0.54 -18.03 -10.07
CA PHE A 64 -0.08 -17.24 -11.15
C PHE A 64 0.91 -16.89 -12.27
N SER A 65 1.53 -17.91 -12.87
CA SER A 65 2.48 -17.72 -13.98
C SER A 65 3.65 -16.79 -13.64
N GLY A 66 4.09 -16.75 -12.38
CA GLY A 66 5.21 -15.91 -11.94
C GLY A 66 4.81 -14.52 -11.48
N MET A 67 3.54 -14.13 -11.52
CA MET A 67 3.12 -12.75 -11.18
C MET A 67 3.11 -12.47 -9.67
N ILE A 68 2.86 -13.49 -8.83
CA ILE A 68 2.86 -13.37 -7.36
C ILE A 68 3.85 -14.34 -6.75
N ARG A 69 4.71 -13.84 -5.88
CA ARG A 69 5.72 -14.59 -5.13
C ARG A 69 5.41 -14.53 -3.64
N ILE A 70 5.21 -15.69 -3.03
CA ILE A 70 4.96 -15.84 -1.61
C ILE A 70 6.21 -16.40 -0.93
N ASP A 71 6.99 -15.49 -0.39
CA ASP A 71 8.25 -15.72 0.31
C ASP A 71 8.24 -15.11 1.73
N GLN A 72 9.31 -15.30 2.49
CA GLN A 72 9.41 -14.82 3.87
C GLN A 72 9.28 -13.30 3.95
N TYR A 73 9.76 -12.61 2.91
CA TYR A 73 9.64 -11.17 2.75
C TYR A 73 8.18 -10.71 2.68
N SER A 74 7.40 -11.29 1.75
CA SER A 74 5.98 -10.94 1.58
C SER A 74 5.18 -11.25 2.84
N VAL A 75 5.47 -12.38 3.50
CA VAL A 75 4.78 -12.77 4.75
C VAL A 75 5.10 -11.82 5.89
N PHE A 76 6.36 -11.40 6.04
CA PHE A 76 6.77 -10.42 7.05
C PHE A 76 6.01 -9.09 6.90
N PHE A 77 5.94 -8.55 5.68
CA PHE A 77 5.19 -7.32 5.43
C PHE A 77 3.68 -7.49 5.61
N ASN A 78 3.11 -8.64 5.21
CA ASN A 78 1.70 -8.94 5.46
C ASN A 78 1.37 -8.90 6.95
N LEU A 79 2.24 -9.42 7.83
CA LEU A 79 2.06 -9.31 9.28
C LEU A 79 2.05 -7.86 9.75
N ILE A 80 2.92 -7.00 9.21
CA ILE A 80 2.91 -5.56 9.51
C ILE A 80 1.57 -4.93 9.07
N PHE A 81 1.05 -5.29 7.89
CA PHE A 81 -0.21 -4.76 7.40
C PHE A 81 -1.40 -5.19 8.28
N PHE A 82 -1.42 -6.45 8.74
CA PHE A 82 -2.46 -6.93 9.63
C PHE A 82 -2.39 -6.26 11.01
N VAL A 83 -1.20 -6.10 11.58
CA VAL A 83 -1.03 -5.35 12.84
C VAL A 83 -1.51 -3.91 12.68
N SER A 84 -1.16 -3.25 11.57
CA SER A 84 -1.66 -1.91 11.26
C SER A 84 -3.19 -1.87 11.17
N LEU A 85 -3.81 -2.83 10.47
CA LEU A 85 -5.26 -2.92 10.33
C LEU A 85 -5.95 -3.17 11.68
N ILE A 86 -5.39 -4.03 12.53
CA ILE A 86 -5.91 -4.32 13.88
C ILE A 86 -5.88 -3.06 14.74
N LEU A 87 -4.71 -2.41 14.84
CA LEU A 87 -4.53 -1.25 15.71
C LEU A 87 -5.41 -0.08 15.26
N VAL A 88 -5.49 0.19 13.95
CA VAL A 88 -6.38 1.23 13.42
C VAL A 88 -7.83 0.87 13.64
N SER A 89 -8.23 -0.39 13.46
CA SER A 89 -9.60 -0.81 13.70
C SER A 89 -10.00 -0.60 15.16
N LEU A 90 -9.09 -0.88 16.11
CA LEU A 90 -9.30 -0.60 17.54
C LEU A 90 -9.47 0.90 17.83
N ILE A 91 -8.62 1.75 17.25
CA ILE A 91 -8.74 3.22 17.37
C ILE A 91 -10.10 3.68 16.81
N SER A 92 -10.49 3.11 15.67
CA SER A 92 -11.71 3.49 14.94
C SER A 92 -12.99 3.17 15.72
N ILE A 93 -13.01 2.15 16.58
CA ILE A 93 -14.17 1.80 17.43
C ILE A 93 -14.58 2.99 18.30
N SER A 94 -13.62 3.63 18.94
CA SER A 94 -13.87 4.80 19.79
C SER A 94 -14.13 6.07 18.98
N TYR A 95 -13.45 6.20 17.83
CA TYR A 95 -13.46 7.43 17.03
C TYR A 95 -14.74 7.62 16.20
N LEU A 96 -15.23 6.57 15.52
CA LEU A 96 -16.42 6.67 14.65
C LEU A 96 -17.72 6.70 15.47
N GLY A 97 -17.70 6.17 16.69
CA GLY A 97 -18.88 6.04 17.54
C GLY A 97 -19.89 5.01 17.02
N SER A 98 -20.72 4.44 17.89
CA SER A 98 -21.66 3.36 17.51
C SER A 98 -22.75 3.77 16.54
N GLN A 99 -23.00 5.08 16.37
CA GLN A 99 -24.12 5.63 15.61
C GLN A 99 -23.76 6.08 14.19
N ASP A 100 -22.48 6.06 13.76
CA ASP A 100 -22.18 6.42 12.37
C ASP A 100 -22.71 5.33 11.43
N PRO A 101 -23.68 5.65 10.54
CA PRO A 101 -24.24 4.67 9.62
C PRO A 101 -23.24 4.20 8.56
N ARG A 102 -22.07 4.85 8.42
CA ARG A 102 -21.11 4.55 7.35
C ARG A 102 -19.94 3.68 7.80
N GLN A 103 -20.04 3.03 8.96
CA GLN A 103 -18.98 2.17 9.49
C GLN A 103 -18.67 0.99 8.57
N GLY A 104 -19.66 0.40 7.89
CA GLY A 104 -19.42 -0.69 6.95
C GLY A 104 -18.52 -0.28 5.80
N GLN A 105 -18.83 0.82 5.11
CA GLN A 105 -17.98 1.30 4.02
C GLN A 105 -16.58 1.64 4.52
N TYR A 106 -16.44 2.16 5.75
CA TYR A 106 -15.13 2.42 6.35
C TYR A 106 -14.27 1.15 6.46
N TYR A 107 -14.78 0.10 7.09
CA TYR A 107 -14.04 -1.15 7.29
C TYR A 107 -13.82 -1.91 5.97
N LEU A 108 -14.78 -1.86 5.04
CA LEU A 108 -14.63 -2.44 3.70
C LEU A 108 -13.49 -1.78 2.91
N LEU A 109 -13.40 -0.44 2.95
CA LEU A 109 -12.33 0.29 2.28
C LEU A 109 -10.96 0.01 2.91
N MET A 110 -10.89 -0.14 4.25
CA MET A 110 -9.63 -0.53 4.91
C MET A 110 -9.19 -1.96 4.56
N LEU A 111 -10.13 -2.91 4.50
CA LEU A 111 -9.86 -4.29 4.07
C LEU A 111 -9.39 -4.34 2.62
N LEU A 112 -10.07 -3.61 1.72
CA LEU A 112 -9.69 -3.53 0.31
C LEU A 112 -8.30 -2.89 0.15
N SER A 113 -8.03 -1.83 0.91
CA SER A 113 -6.70 -1.21 0.93
C SER A 113 -5.64 -2.19 1.41
N THR A 114 -5.95 -3.00 2.43
CA THR A 114 -5.03 -4.01 2.98
C THR A 114 -4.76 -5.11 1.99
N PHE A 115 -5.77 -5.56 1.25
CA PHE A 115 -5.57 -6.52 0.18
C PHE A 115 -4.64 -5.98 -0.92
N GLY A 116 -4.80 -4.70 -1.30
CA GLY A 116 -3.86 -4.03 -2.22
C GLY A 116 -2.41 -4.00 -1.68
N MET A 117 -2.23 -3.73 -0.39
CA MET A 117 -0.91 -3.78 0.27
C MET A 117 -0.28 -5.18 0.18
N MET A 118 -1.07 -6.23 0.38
CA MET A 118 -0.58 -7.61 0.26
C MET A 118 -0.13 -7.92 -1.17
N LEU A 119 -0.91 -7.49 -2.17
CA LEU A 119 -0.51 -7.65 -3.58
C LEU A 119 0.81 -6.94 -3.87
N MET A 120 1.02 -5.72 -3.35
CA MET A 120 2.28 -5.00 -3.51
C MET A 120 3.48 -5.74 -2.89
N ALA A 121 3.33 -6.28 -1.68
CA ALA A 121 4.41 -7.00 -1.00
C ALA A 121 4.68 -8.37 -1.62
N GLY A 122 3.70 -8.97 -2.29
CA GLY A 122 3.78 -10.26 -2.98
C GLY A 122 4.07 -10.16 -4.48
N ALA A 123 4.08 -8.97 -5.08
CA ALA A 123 4.22 -8.83 -6.52
C ALA A 123 5.60 -9.26 -7.03
N ASN A 124 5.64 -9.99 -8.14
CA ASN A 124 6.85 -10.32 -8.89
C ASN A 124 6.80 -9.78 -10.34
N ASP A 125 5.81 -8.92 -10.62
CA ASP A 125 5.63 -8.26 -11.90
C ASP A 125 5.24 -6.78 -11.66
N LEU A 126 5.77 -5.86 -12.47
CA LEU A 126 5.52 -4.42 -12.34
C LEU A 126 4.04 -4.05 -12.47
N VAL A 127 3.27 -4.76 -13.30
CA VAL A 127 1.82 -4.57 -13.43
C VAL A 127 1.13 -4.99 -12.14
N MET A 128 1.56 -6.08 -11.50
CA MET A 128 1.02 -6.48 -10.19
C MET A 128 1.34 -5.46 -9.09
N VAL A 129 2.55 -4.87 -9.11
CA VAL A 129 2.89 -3.77 -8.20
C VAL A 129 1.94 -2.59 -8.42
N PHE A 130 1.70 -2.21 -9.68
CA PHE A 130 0.78 -1.12 -10.01
C PHE A 130 -0.67 -1.42 -9.57
N LEU A 131 -1.17 -2.62 -9.83
CA LEU A 131 -2.51 -3.04 -9.41
C LEU A 131 -2.64 -3.03 -7.89
N GLY A 132 -1.65 -3.54 -7.16
CA GLY A 132 -1.62 -3.46 -5.69
C GLY A 132 -1.61 -2.02 -5.20
N LEU A 133 -0.82 -1.15 -5.85
CA LEU A 133 -0.73 0.27 -5.53
C LEU A 133 -2.07 0.99 -5.71
N GLU A 134 -2.75 0.79 -6.84
CA GLU A 134 -4.05 1.40 -7.10
C GLU A 134 -5.16 0.86 -6.20
N LEU A 135 -5.18 -0.47 -5.98
CA LEU A 135 -6.16 -1.12 -5.12
C LEU A 135 -6.00 -0.71 -3.66
N MET A 136 -4.76 -0.40 -3.24
CA MET A 136 -4.50 0.24 -1.95
C MET A 136 -4.91 1.72 -1.96
N SER A 137 -4.63 2.46 -3.02
CA SER A 137 -4.72 3.92 -3.02
C SER A 137 -6.13 4.47 -3.19
N LEU A 138 -6.93 3.89 -4.09
CA LEU A 138 -8.31 4.35 -4.34
C LEU A 138 -9.17 4.33 -3.07
N PRO A 139 -9.17 3.26 -2.24
CA PRO A 139 -9.91 3.26 -0.99
C PRO A 139 -9.40 4.31 0.00
N LEU A 140 -8.08 4.57 0.05
CA LEU A 140 -7.50 5.59 0.92
C LEU A 140 -7.93 7.00 0.55
N TYR A 141 -8.08 7.29 -0.74
CA TYR A 141 -8.60 8.59 -1.20
C TYR A 141 -10.02 8.83 -0.71
N VAL A 142 -10.86 7.79 -0.78
CA VAL A 142 -12.24 7.83 -0.27
C VAL A 142 -12.25 7.95 1.25
N LEU A 143 -11.37 7.23 1.97
CA LEU A 143 -11.26 7.30 3.42
C LEU A 143 -10.74 8.67 3.91
N ALA A 144 -9.84 9.33 3.18
CA ALA A 144 -9.39 10.68 3.51
C ALA A 144 -10.55 11.69 3.43
N GLY A 145 -11.44 11.51 2.44
CA GLY A 145 -12.68 12.27 2.25
C GLY A 145 -13.91 11.73 2.99
N TYR A 146 -13.73 10.93 4.06
CA TYR A 146 -14.84 10.23 4.71
C TYR A 146 -15.95 11.16 5.24
N PHE A 147 -15.56 12.30 5.84
CA PHE A 147 -16.52 13.28 6.35
C PHE A 147 -16.90 14.32 5.28
N ARG A 148 -17.81 13.93 4.38
CA ARG A 148 -18.27 14.78 3.25
C ARG A 148 -18.82 16.15 3.63
N THR A 149 -19.37 16.31 4.83
CA THR A 149 -19.87 17.61 5.33
C THR A 149 -18.76 18.51 5.88
N ASN A 150 -17.59 17.94 6.17
CA ASN A 150 -16.42 18.70 6.59
C ASN A 150 -15.60 19.09 5.35
N SER A 151 -15.54 20.39 5.08
CA SER A 151 -14.75 20.96 3.99
C SER A 151 -13.29 20.52 4.00
N TYR A 152 -12.64 20.45 5.19
CA TYR A 152 -11.23 20.04 5.31
C TYR A 152 -11.01 18.57 4.93
N SER A 153 -11.91 17.67 5.34
CA SER A 153 -11.83 16.25 4.97
C SER A 153 -12.08 16.06 3.47
N SER A 154 -13.06 16.78 2.92
CA SER A 154 -13.35 16.71 1.48
C SER A 154 -12.21 17.26 0.64
N GLU A 155 -11.59 18.37 1.06
CA GLU A 155 -10.39 18.93 0.42
C GLU A 155 -9.21 17.97 0.49
N ALA A 156 -8.96 17.35 1.65
CA ALA A 156 -7.92 16.35 1.82
C ALA A 156 -8.10 15.16 0.87
N GLY A 157 -9.31 14.59 0.80
CA GLY A 157 -9.62 13.51 -0.14
C GLY A 157 -9.37 13.90 -1.60
N MET A 158 -9.78 15.10 -1.99
CA MET A 158 -9.60 15.61 -3.36
C MET A 158 -8.13 15.88 -3.70
N LYS A 159 -7.38 16.54 -2.80
CA LYS A 159 -5.93 16.75 -2.96
C LYS A 159 -5.20 15.42 -3.06
N TYR A 160 -5.54 14.46 -2.20
CA TYR A 160 -4.89 13.16 -2.21
C TYR A 160 -5.15 12.39 -3.50
N LEU A 161 -6.40 12.40 -3.98
CA LEU A 161 -6.78 11.77 -5.25
C LEU A 161 -6.06 12.40 -6.44
N LEU A 162 -6.06 13.73 -6.56
CA LEU A 162 -5.49 14.41 -7.72
C LEU A 162 -3.96 14.25 -7.79
N LEU A 163 -3.28 14.48 -6.67
CA LEU A 163 -1.83 14.31 -6.60
C LEU A 163 -1.44 12.83 -6.73
N GLY A 164 -2.27 11.94 -6.18
CA GLY A 164 -2.11 10.49 -6.30
C GLY A 164 -2.23 10.01 -7.73
N ALA A 165 -3.32 10.36 -8.42
CA ALA A 165 -3.53 10.00 -9.83
C ALA A 165 -2.39 10.52 -10.72
N PHE A 166 -1.92 11.75 -10.48
CA PHE A 166 -0.78 12.31 -11.22
C PHE A 166 0.52 11.52 -10.99
N SER A 167 0.78 11.13 -9.73
CA SER A 167 1.91 10.25 -9.39
C SER A 167 1.78 8.87 -10.03
N SER A 168 0.58 8.29 -10.06
CA SER A 168 0.31 7.01 -10.70
C SER A 168 0.53 7.06 -12.22
N CYS A 169 0.28 8.20 -12.87
CA CYS A 169 0.63 8.39 -14.28
C CYS A 169 2.14 8.29 -14.52
N PHE A 170 2.97 8.91 -13.67
CA PHE A 170 4.43 8.75 -13.77
C PHE A 170 4.84 7.31 -13.53
N PHE A 171 4.29 6.66 -12.51
CA PHE A 171 4.60 5.27 -12.21
C PHE A 171 4.27 4.34 -13.38
N LEU A 172 3.05 4.45 -13.93
CA LEU A 172 2.60 3.64 -15.07
C LEU A 172 3.40 3.94 -16.34
N TYR A 173 3.74 5.21 -16.59
CA TYR A 173 4.61 5.56 -17.71
C TYR A 173 6.04 5.01 -17.52
N GLY A 174 6.53 4.96 -16.28
CA GLY A 174 7.78 4.30 -15.93
C GLY A 174 7.77 2.81 -16.28
N ILE A 175 6.70 2.10 -15.91
CA ILE A 175 6.49 0.69 -16.30
C ILE A 175 6.48 0.55 -17.82
N ALA A 176 5.77 1.43 -18.53
CA ALA A 176 5.70 1.37 -19.99
C ALA A 176 7.07 1.56 -20.67
N LEU A 177 7.91 2.47 -20.16
CA LEU A 177 9.27 2.67 -20.67
C LEU A 177 10.18 1.48 -20.36
N ILE A 178 10.08 0.90 -19.15
CA ILE A 178 10.85 -0.30 -18.80
C ILE A 178 10.44 -1.45 -19.71
N TYR A 179 9.15 -1.71 -19.87
CA TYR A 179 8.65 -2.73 -20.81
C TYR A 179 9.11 -2.45 -22.25
N GLY A 180 9.09 -1.20 -22.71
CA GLY A 180 9.61 -0.83 -24.03
C GLY A 180 11.11 -1.05 -24.19
N GLY A 181 11.88 -1.01 -23.10
CA GLY A 181 13.32 -1.25 -23.08
C GLY A 181 13.72 -2.72 -22.89
N THR A 182 12.95 -3.51 -22.15
CA THR A 182 13.29 -4.90 -21.76
C THR A 182 12.42 -5.96 -22.44
N GLY A 183 11.23 -5.60 -22.91
CA GLY A 183 10.23 -6.50 -23.47
C GLY A 183 9.42 -7.29 -22.42
N THR A 184 9.62 -7.03 -21.13
CA THR A 184 9.00 -7.78 -20.03
C THR A 184 8.68 -6.88 -18.83
N THR A 185 7.69 -7.27 -18.04
CA THR A 185 7.30 -6.62 -16.77
C THR A 185 7.67 -7.46 -15.56
N GLU A 186 8.15 -8.69 -15.76
CA GLU A 186 8.54 -9.59 -14.68
C GLU A 186 9.86 -9.11 -14.05
N LEU A 187 9.89 -9.03 -12.71
CA LEU A 187 10.99 -8.39 -11.99
C LEU A 187 12.32 -9.12 -12.19
N THR A 188 12.29 -10.44 -12.21
CA THR A 188 13.44 -11.33 -12.40
C THR A 188 13.99 -11.26 -13.82
N GLU A 189 13.11 -11.20 -14.83
CA GLU A 189 13.51 -11.09 -16.23
C GLU A 189 14.10 -9.72 -16.55
N ILE A 190 13.55 -8.64 -15.98
CA ILE A 190 14.13 -7.29 -16.09
C ILE A 190 15.60 -7.31 -15.62
N ALA A 191 15.89 -7.96 -14.49
CA ALA A 191 17.24 -8.05 -13.94
C ALA A 191 18.26 -8.71 -14.90
N SER A 192 17.78 -9.66 -15.71
CA SER A 192 18.58 -10.39 -16.70
C SER A 192 18.76 -9.66 -18.03
N SER A 193 18.00 -8.57 -18.25
CA SER A 193 18.08 -7.77 -19.47
C SER A 193 19.30 -6.83 -19.46
N GLN A 194 19.67 -6.32 -20.64
CA GLN A 194 20.73 -5.32 -20.74
C GLN A 194 20.23 -3.95 -20.26
N LEU A 195 20.40 -3.68 -18.96
CA LEU A 195 19.95 -2.45 -18.31
C LEU A 195 20.88 -1.25 -18.63
N THR A 196 22.18 -1.47 -18.67
CA THR A 196 23.18 -0.41 -18.87
C THR A 196 23.15 0.09 -20.31
N ASN A 197 23.17 1.43 -20.47
CA ASN A 197 22.99 2.16 -21.74
C ASN A 197 21.58 2.14 -22.35
N ASN A 198 20.57 1.57 -21.67
CA ASN A 198 19.19 1.66 -22.12
C ASN A 198 18.48 2.88 -21.50
N MET A 199 18.39 3.96 -22.26
CA MET A 199 17.78 5.21 -21.78
C MET A 199 16.32 5.05 -21.37
N LEU A 200 15.56 4.16 -22.04
CA LEU A 200 14.16 3.89 -21.70
C LEU A 200 14.06 3.32 -20.28
N VAL A 201 14.92 2.36 -19.94
CA VAL A 201 14.95 1.71 -18.62
C VAL A 201 15.40 2.70 -17.55
N VAL A 202 16.45 3.49 -17.80
CA VAL A 202 16.95 4.48 -16.83
C VAL A 202 15.88 5.53 -16.52
N VAL A 203 15.25 6.11 -17.55
CA VAL A 203 14.17 7.08 -17.36
C VAL A 203 12.98 6.41 -16.66
N GLY A 204 12.60 5.21 -17.08
CA GLY A 204 11.52 4.46 -16.47
C GLY A 204 11.75 4.19 -14.98
N MET A 205 12.96 3.81 -14.59
CA MET A 205 13.37 3.63 -13.20
C MET A 205 13.21 4.92 -12.38
N PHE A 206 13.65 6.08 -12.90
CA PHE A 206 13.44 7.36 -12.20
C PHE A 206 11.97 7.72 -12.07
N LEU A 207 11.13 7.40 -13.06
CA LEU A 207 9.69 7.59 -12.96
C LEU A 207 9.03 6.65 -11.93
N LEU A 208 9.54 5.43 -11.76
CA LEU A 208 9.13 4.57 -10.64
C LEU A 208 9.51 5.20 -9.29
N ILE A 209 10.70 5.82 -9.17
CA ILE A 209 11.12 6.55 -7.97
C ILE A 209 10.16 7.70 -7.66
N VAL A 210 9.67 8.43 -8.67
CA VAL A 210 8.65 9.47 -8.46
C VAL A 210 7.39 8.88 -7.83
N GLY A 211 6.88 7.77 -8.39
CA GLY A 211 5.66 7.14 -7.90
C GLY A 211 5.78 6.56 -6.49
N PHE A 212 6.87 5.83 -6.20
CA PHE A 212 7.15 5.34 -4.85
C PHE A 212 7.42 6.48 -3.87
N GLY A 213 8.19 7.49 -4.30
CA GLY A 213 8.51 8.66 -3.50
C GLY A 213 7.28 9.44 -3.08
N PHE A 214 6.30 9.61 -3.97
CA PHE A 214 4.98 10.13 -3.60
C PHE A 214 4.31 9.24 -2.56
N LYS A 215 4.25 7.92 -2.79
CA LYS A 215 3.52 6.99 -1.93
C LYS A 215 4.04 6.97 -0.49
N VAL A 216 5.35 7.04 -0.30
CA VAL A 216 5.97 7.08 1.05
C VAL A 216 6.14 8.51 1.60
N GLY A 217 5.93 9.53 0.78
CA GLY A 217 5.99 10.94 1.16
C GLY A 217 7.43 11.50 1.25
N LEU A 218 8.30 11.12 0.31
CA LEU A 218 9.65 11.69 0.20
C LEU A 218 9.61 13.11 -0.36
N VAL A 219 10.57 13.95 0.03
CA VAL A 219 10.83 15.22 -0.65
C VAL A 219 11.42 14.93 -2.03
N PRO A 220 10.95 15.57 -3.12
CA PRO A 220 9.98 16.68 -3.21
C PRO A 220 8.50 16.29 -3.35
N PHE A 221 8.17 15.00 -3.36
CA PHE A 221 6.83 14.44 -3.62
C PHE A 221 5.87 14.45 -2.40
N HIS A 222 6.29 15.00 -1.26
CA HIS A 222 5.58 15.02 0.02
C HIS A 222 4.43 16.05 0.17
N GLN A 223 4.16 16.89 -0.84
CA GLN A 223 3.24 18.03 -0.71
C GLN A 223 1.81 17.65 -0.31
N TRP A 224 1.39 16.42 -0.60
CA TRP A 224 0.08 15.90 -0.19
C TRP A 224 0.01 15.63 1.33
N ALA A 225 1.13 15.29 1.98
CA ALA A 225 1.12 14.68 3.30
C ALA A 225 0.56 15.59 4.40
N PRO A 226 1.02 16.86 4.56
CA PRO A 226 0.54 17.71 5.66
C PRO A 226 -0.98 17.96 5.61
N ASP A 227 -1.50 18.24 4.42
CA ASP A 227 -2.91 18.57 4.22
C ASP A 227 -3.81 17.33 4.39
N VAL A 228 -3.36 16.18 3.91
CA VAL A 228 -4.12 14.93 4.01
C VAL A 228 -4.12 14.40 5.44
N TYR A 229 -2.99 14.47 6.16
CA TYR A 229 -2.96 14.06 7.57
C TYR A 229 -3.84 14.95 8.45
N ASP A 230 -3.86 16.25 8.20
CA ASP A 230 -4.69 17.18 8.98
C ASP A 230 -6.19 16.98 8.69
N GLY A 231 -6.56 16.96 7.40
CA GLY A 231 -7.97 16.91 6.98
C GLY A 231 -8.64 15.55 7.14
N ALA A 232 -7.89 14.45 7.05
CA ALA A 232 -8.45 13.11 7.20
C ALA A 232 -8.93 12.84 8.65
N PRO A 233 -9.90 11.92 8.83
CA PRO A 233 -10.20 11.36 10.14
C PRO A 233 -8.93 10.86 10.84
N THR A 234 -8.79 11.06 12.15
CA THR A 234 -7.55 10.70 12.88
C THR A 234 -7.20 9.21 12.73
N SER A 235 -8.21 8.33 12.73
CA SER A 235 -8.01 6.90 12.50
C SER A 235 -7.49 6.58 11.09
N VAL A 236 -7.95 7.31 10.06
CA VAL A 236 -7.48 7.18 8.68
C VAL A 236 -6.07 7.75 8.53
N ALA A 237 -5.79 8.89 9.15
CA ALA A 237 -4.44 9.47 9.18
C ALA A 237 -3.43 8.49 9.79
N ALA A 238 -3.81 7.83 10.89
CA ALA A 238 -3.00 6.77 11.50
C ALA A 238 -2.76 5.60 10.52
N PHE A 239 -3.81 5.15 9.81
CA PHE A 239 -3.67 4.10 8.80
C PHE A 239 -2.75 4.50 7.66
N ILE A 240 -2.92 5.70 7.08
CA ILE A 240 -2.08 6.23 6.00
C ILE A 240 -0.61 6.34 6.44
N ALA A 241 -0.35 6.67 7.71
CA ALA A 241 1.01 6.79 8.25
C ALA A 241 1.72 5.45 8.46
N THR A 242 1.01 4.33 8.53
CA THR A 242 1.58 3.01 8.86
C THR A 242 1.57 2.07 7.67
N GLY A 243 0.49 1.32 7.48
CA GLY A 243 0.39 0.21 6.53
C GLY A 243 0.78 0.59 5.11
N PRO A 244 0.13 1.60 4.48
CA PRO A 244 0.41 2.00 3.12
C PRO A 244 1.84 2.48 2.88
N LYS A 245 2.49 3.11 3.88
CA LYS A 245 3.91 3.46 3.80
C LYS A 245 4.78 2.21 3.83
N ALA A 246 4.50 1.27 4.74
CA ALA A 246 5.20 0.00 4.80
C ALA A 246 5.05 -0.79 3.48
N ALA A 247 3.87 -0.79 2.87
CA ALA A 247 3.63 -1.41 1.57
C ALA A 247 4.37 -0.71 0.42
N GLY A 248 4.43 0.62 0.44
CA GLY A 248 5.25 1.41 -0.49
C GLY A 248 6.73 1.04 -0.41
N PHE A 249 7.30 0.94 0.80
CA PHE A 249 8.67 0.48 0.99
C PHE A 249 8.86 -1.00 0.62
N ALA A 250 7.88 -1.86 0.93
CA ALA A 250 7.92 -3.28 0.60
C ALA A 250 8.05 -3.50 -0.92
N ALA A 251 7.20 -2.84 -1.69
CA ALA A 251 7.26 -2.90 -3.15
C ALA A 251 8.52 -2.23 -3.69
N PHE A 252 8.92 -1.07 -3.13
CA PHE A 252 10.13 -0.38 -3.53
C PHE A 252 11.36 -1.28 -3.41
N PHE A 253 11.62 -1.85 -2.23
CA PHE A 253 12.80 -2.70 -2.04
C PHE A 253 12.76 -3.94 -2.93
N ARG A 254 11.60 -4.58 -3.08
CA ARG A 254 11.46 -5.73 -3.97
C ARG A 254 11.80 -5.38 -5.42
N VAL A 255 11.20 -4.31 -5.96
CA VAL A 255 11.43 -3.88 -7.34
C VAL A 255 12.90 -3.47 -7.56
N PHE A 256 13.48 -2.66 -6.67
CA PHE A 256 14.82 -2.10 -6.89
C PHE A 256 15.93 -3.12 -6.66
N ILE A 257 15.80 -3.97 -5.65
CA ILE A 257 16.80 -5.00 -5.36
C ILE A 257 16.73 -6.13 -6.39
N GLU A 258 15.52 -6.58 -6.76
CA GLU A 258 15.38 -7.71 -7.67
C GLU A 258 15.63 -7.29 -9.14
N SER A 259 15.08 -6.16 -9.60
CA SER A 259 15.13 -5.79 -11.03
C SER A 259 16.25 -4.84 -11.43
N PHE A 260 16.75 -4.01 -10.52
CA PHE A 260 17.66 -2.91 -10.85
C PHE A 260 19.06 -3.06 -10.22
N SER A 261 19.48 -4.30 -9.95
CA SER A 261 20.84 -4.60 -9.46
C SER A 261 21.94 -4.11 -10.42
N GLY A 262 21.71 -4.13 -11.74
CA GLY A 262 22.63 -3.59 -12.74
C GLY A 262 22.71 -2.06 -12.79
N LEU A 263 21.82 -1.34 -12.08
CA LEU A 263 21.79 0.13 -11.95
C LEU A 263 21.87 0.56 -10.47
N GLU A 264 22.49 -0.28 -9.62
CA GLU A 264 22.55 -0.08 -8.17
C GLU A 264 23.11 1.28 -7.76
N ASN A 265 24.19 1.71 -8.42
CA ASN A 265 24.83 2.99 -8.13
C ASN A 265 23.87 4.16 -8.41
N GLU A 266 23.18 4.13 -9.54
CA GLU A 266 22.29 5.19 -10.00
C GLU A 266 21.11 5.39 -9.05
N TRP A 267 20.39 4.32 -8.72
CA TRP A 267 19.24 4.44 -7.83
C TRP A 267 19.66 4.66 -6.37
N THR A 268 20.78 4.10 -5.91
CA THR A 268 21.27 4.34 -4.55
C THR A 268 21.67 5.80 -4.34
N ILE A 269 22.34 6.42 -5.31
CA ILE A 269 22.66 7.87 -5.27
C ILE A 269 21.38 8.69 -5.22
N ALA A 270 20.40 8.37 -6.08
CA ALA A 270 19.11 9.07 -6.11
C ALA A 270 18.39 9.00 -4.76
N ILE A 271 18.27 7.81 -4.18
CA ILE A 271 17.63 7.59 -2.87
C ILE A 271 18.40 8.28 -1.75
N THR A 272 19.73 8.29 -1.80
CA THR A 272 20.56 9.00 -0.80
C THR A 272 20.25 10.49 -0.80
N ILE A 273 20.15 11.11 -1.98
CA ILE A 273 19.78 12.53 -2.11
C ILE A 273 18.37 12.76 -1.54
N LEU A 274 17.39 11.94 -1.94
CA LEU A 274 16.01 12.06 -1.46
C LEU A 274 15.91 11.86 0.06
N ALA A 275 16.71 10.96 0.64
CA ALA A 275 16.77 10.73 2.07
C ALA A 275 17.31 11.95 2.83
N VAL A 276 18.44 12.53 2.37
CA VAL A 276 19.01 13.75 2.96
C VAL A 276 18.00 14.91 2.91
N LEU A 277 17.34 15.10 1.76
CA LEU A 277 16.33 16.13 1.60
C LEU A 277 15.13 15.91 2.52
N THR A 278 14.65 14.66 2.61
CA THR A 278 13.48 14.30 3.43
C THR A 278 13.75 14.49 4.91
N MET A 279 14.90 14.05 5.41
CA MET A 279 15.30 14.26 6.81
C MET A 279 15.49 15.74 7.14
N THR A 280 16.04 16.53 6.20
CA THR A 280 16.29 17.96 6.42
C THR A 280 14.99 18.75 6.42
N VAL A 281 14.21 18.67 5.34
CA VAL A 281 12.97 19.44 5.18
C VAL A 281 11.90 18.98 6.17
N GLY A 282 11.76 17.67 6.39
CA GLY A 282 10.77 17.13 7.31
C GLY A 282 10.97 17.64 8.74
N ASN A 283 12.20 17.57 9.27
CA ASN A 283 12.49 18.03 10.62
C ASN A 283 12.39 19.55 10.76
N LEU A 284 12.87 20.32 9.77
CA LEU A 284 12.77 21.79 9.80
C LEU A 284 11.31 22.27 9.70
N ALA A 285 10.51 21.65 8.83
CA ALA A 285 9.09 21.99 8.68
C ALA A 285 8.29 21.66 9.94
N ALA A 286 8.63 20.57 10.65
CA ALA A 286 7.98 20.16 11.89
C ALA A 286 8.14 21.18 13.03
N ILE A 287 9.31 21.84 13.15
CA ILE A 287 9.55 22.87 14.19
C ILE A 287 8.55 24.03 14.09
N ALA A 288 8.10 24.35 12.88
CA ALA A 288 7.16 25.44 12.64
C ALA A 288 5.68 25.05 12.80
N GLN A 289 5.36 23.76 12.95
CA GLN A 289 3.98 23.29 13.04
C GLN A 289 3.36 23.58 14.42
N ARG A 290 2.07 23.91 14.42
CA ARG A 290 1.25 24.09 15.63
C ARG A 290 0.17 23.03 15.78
N ASN A 291 -0.11 22.28 14.71
CA ASN A 291 -1.14 21.24 14.68
C ASN A 291 -0.45 19.89 14.89
N ILE A 292 -0.94 19.11 15.85
CA ILE A 292 -0.37 17.81 16.21
C ILE A 292 -0.39 16.77 15.08
N LYS A 293 -1.33 16.88 14.13
CA LYS A 293 -1.41 15.97 12.98
C LYS A 293 -0.49 16.37 11.82
N ARG A 294 -0.06 17.63 11.76
CA ARG A 294 0.80 18.17 10.69
C ARG A 294 2.27 17.98 11.03
#